data_AF-A0A1I7WYV3-F1
#
_entry.id   AF-A0A1I7WYV3-F1
#
_cell.length_a   1.000
_cell.length_b   1.000
_cell.length_c   1.000
_cell.angle_alpha   90.00
_cell.angle_beta   90.00
_cell.angle_gamma   90.00
#
_symmetry.space_group_name_H-M   'P 1'
#
loop_
_entity.id
_entity.type
_entity.pdbx_description
1 polymer ?
#
loop_
_entity_poly.entity_id
_entity_poly.type
_entity_poly.pdbx_seq_one_letter_code
_entity_poly.pdbx_strand_id
1 'polypeptide(L)' 'MKLNTHNVSHMVCAKTFSENTMKINSIDYSADGMSMITSSDDDSIFIYNMQNGTRARNVSLSIVGR' A
#
# COMPACT_ATOMS: atom_id res chain seq x y z
N MET A 1 -3.20 -23.15 2.07
CA MET A 1 -1.78 -23.15 1.63
C MET A 1 -0.93 -23.49 2.86
N LYS A 2 -0.03 -24.49 2.80
CA LYS A 2 0.78 -24.87 3.98
C LYS A 2 2.11 -24.10 3.93
N LEU A 3 2.34 -23.25 4.92
CA LEU A 3 3.61 -22.53 5.05
C LEU A 3 4.69 -23.52 5.50
N ASN A 4 5.73 -23.71 4.71
CA ASN A 4 6.90 -24.51 5.05
C ASN A 4 8.16 -23.85 4.50
N THR A 5 9.32 -24.21 5.03
CA THR A 5 10.61 -23.61 4.67
C THR A 5 10.91 -23.69 3.17
N HIS A 6 10.50 -24.78 2.50
CA HIS A 6 10.67 -24.94 1.06
C HIS A 6 9.83 -23.93 0.26
N ASN A 7 8.58 -23.70 0.64
CA ASN A 7 7.71 -22.73 -0.03
C ASN A 7 8.16 -21.29 0.24
N VAL A 8 8.63 -21.01 1.46
CA VAL A 8 9.08 -19.66 1.85
C VAL A 8 10.33 -19.24 1.09
N SER A 9 11.27 -20.16 0.78
CA SER A 9 12.48 -19.83 0.01
C SER A 9 12.20 -19.43 -1.44
N HIS A 10 11.02 -19.75 -1.97
CA HIS A 10 10.59 -19.38 -3.32
C HIS A 10 9.67 -18.15 -3.35
N MET A 11 9.39 -17.54 -2.20
CA MET A 11 8.56 -16.33 -2.15
C MET A 11 9.32 -15.15 -2.76
N VAL A 12 8.62 -14.38 -3.60
CA VAL A 12 9.12 -13.16 -4.24
C VAL A 12 8.18 -12.00 -3.91
N CYS A 13 8.66 -10.77 -4.10
CA CYS A 13 7.82 -9.59 -3.94
C CYS A 13 6.68 -9.65 -4.96
N ALA A 14 5.44 -9.71 -4.49
CA ALA A 14 4.28 -9.80 -5.38
C ALA A 14 3.95 -8.45 -6.04
N LYS A 15 4.11 -7.36 -5.29
CA LYS A 15 3.78 -6.00 -5.73
C LYS A 15 4.71 -5.01 -5.01
N THR A 16 5.15 -4.00 -5.75
CA THR A 16 5.97 -2.90 -5.23
C THR A 16 5.30 -1.59 -5.61
N PHE A 17 5.13 -0.71 -4.61
CA PHE A 17 4.53 0.62 -4.75
C PHE A 17 5.58 1.66 -4.38
N SER A 18 5.74 2.68 -5.20
CA SER A 18 6.80 3.71 -5.05
C SER A 18 6.26 5.12 -5.28
N GLU A 19 4.98 5.33 -4.99
CA GLU A 19 4.30 6.61 -5.19
C GLU A 19 4.52 7.60 -4.04
N ASN A 20 4.67 7.12 -2.81
CA ASN A 20 4.98 7.98 -1.67
C ASN A 20 6.39 8.57 -1.82
N THR A 21 6.49 9.90 -1.69
CA THR A 21 7.76 10.62 -1.85
C THR A 21 8.51 10.77 -0.53
N MET A 22 7.77 10.68 0.58
CA MET A 22 8.30 10.70 1.94
C MET A 22 8.05 9.37 2.67
N LYS A 23 8.45 9.32 3.93
CA LYS A 23 8.32 8.14 4.78
C LYS A 23 6.85 7.76 4.94
N ILE A 24 6.56 6.48 4.73
CA ILE A 24 5.27 5.90 5.08
C ILE A 24 5.20 5.72 6.60
N ASN A 25 4.16 6.26 7.20
CA ASN A 25 3.94 6.24 8.65
C ASN A 25 3.06 5.08 9.09
N SER A 26 2.06 4.75 8.27
CA SER A 26 1.12 3.68 8.56
C SER A 26 0.60 3.03 7.28
N ILE A 27 0.34 1.73 7.39
CA ILE A 27 -0.22 0.89 6.34
C ILE A 27 -1.32 0.05 6.98
N ASP A 28 -2.50 -0.01 6.35
CA ASP A 28 -3.60 -0.85 6.79
C ASP A 28 -4.28 -1.56 5.63
N TYR A 29 -4.83 -2.75 5.90
CA TYR A 29 -5.55 -3.57 4.93
C TYR A 29 -7.04 -3.62 5.28
N SER A 30 -7.88 -3.65 4.26
CA SER A 30 -9.29 -4.00 4.47
C SER A 30 -9.41 -5.44 4.96
N ALA A 31 -10.45 -5.73 5.74
CA ALA A 31 -10.68 -7.07 6.31
C ALA A 31 -10.84 -8.18 5.24
N ASP A 32 -11.28 -7.81 4.03
CA ASP A 32 -11.37 -8.69 2.88
C ASP A 32 -10.05 -8.83 2.08
N GLY A 33 -9.01 -8.06 2.44
CA GLY A 33 -7.71 -8.03 1.78
C GLY A 33 -7.72 -7.43 0.37
N MET A 34 -8.83 -6.84 -0.08
CA MET A 34 -8.98 -6.32 -1.44
C MET A 34 -8.41 -4.91 -1.59
N SER A 35 -8.32 -4.15 -0.50
CA SER A 35 -7.82 -2.79 -0.48
C SER A 35 -6.70 -2.63 0.55
N MET A 36 -5.73 -1.78 0.23
CA MET A 36 -4.69 -1.36 1.17
C MET A 36 -4.60 0.16 1.16
N ILE A 37 -4.41 0.76 2.33
CA ILE A 37 -4.22 2.19 2.49
C ILE A 37 -2.83 2.44 3.03
N THR A 38 -2.13 3.43 2.48
CA THR A 38 -0.88 3.96 3.03
C THR A 38 -1.05 5.44 3.37
N SER A 39 -0.36 5.87 4.42
CA SER A 39 -0.26 7.27 4.82
C SER A 39 1.21 7.66 4.96
N SER A 40 1.54 8.87 4.53
CA SER A 40 2.92 9.35 4.44
C SER A 40 3.06 10.77 4.97
N ASP A 41 4.29 11.16 5.32
CA ASP A 41 4.64 12.50 5.80
C ASP A 41 4.44 13.62 4.75
N ASP A 42 4.27 13.26 3.47
CA ASP A 42 3.99 14.20 2.38
C ASP A 42 2.49 14.59 2.28
N ASP A 43 1.75 14.50 3.39
CA ASP A 43 0.30 14.76 3.49
C ASP A 43 -0.54 13.95 2.48
N SER A 44 0.01 12.83 2.00
CA SER A 44 -0.63 11.98 1.00
C SER A 44 -1.09 10.65 1.59
N ILE A 45 -2.28 10.25 1.16
CA ILE A 45 -2.89 8.96 1.42
C ILE A 45 -3.09 8.27 0.08
N PHE A 46 -2.54 7.06 -0.07
CA PHE A 46 -2.78 6.24 -1.25
C PHE A 46 -3.68 5.06 -0.87
N ILE A 47 -4.61 4.74 -1.78
CA ILE A 47 -5.49 3.59 -1.70
C ILE A 47 -5.16 2.70 -2.88
N TYR A 48 -4.84 1.45 -2.61
CA TYR A 48 -4.44 0.44 -3.58
C TYR A 48 -5.52 -0.63 -3.70
N ASN A 49 -5.80 -1.04 -4.94
CA ASN A 49 -6.58 -2.24 -5.21
C ASN A 49 -5.61 -3.43 -5.26
N MET A 50 -5.69 -4.31 -4.27
CA MET A 50 -4.77 -5.43 -4.11
C MET A 50 -5.07 -6.61 -5.04
N GLN A 51 -6.29 -6.69 -5.57
CA GLN A 51 -6.68 -7.70 -6.55
C GLN A 51 -5.93 -7.50 -7.87
N ASN A 52 -5.90 -6.26 -8.36
CA ASN A 52 -5.25 -5.91 -9.62
C ASN A 52 -3.81 -5.40 -9.41
N GLY A 53 -3.47 -4.98 -8.20
CA GLY A 53 -2.19 -4.34 -7.88
C GLY A 53 -2.02 -2.96 -8.47
N THR A 54 -3.12 -2.27 -8.70
CA THR A 54 -3.12 -0.91 -9.24
C THR A 54 -3.48 0.08 -8.14
N ARG A 55 -2.94 1.29 -8.23
CA ARG A 55 -3.44 2.42 -7.44
C ARG A 55 -4.91 2.64 -7.76
N ALA A 56 -5.75 2.55 -6.74
CA ALA A 56 -7.18 2.80 -6.88
C ALA A 56 -7.45 4.30 -6.81
N ARG A 57 -6.88 4.98 -5.80
CA ARG A 57 -7.07 6.42 -5.56
C ARG A 57 -5.87 7.03 -4.84
N ASN A 58 -5.64 8.31 -5.09
CA ASN A 58 -4.76 9.17 -4.29
C ASN A 58 -5.63 10.27 -3.67
N VAL A 59 -5.41 10.55 -2.39
CA VAL A 59 -5.95 11.70 -1.70
C VAL A 59 -4.77 12.44 -1.10
N SER A 60 -4.43 13.59 -1.67
CA SER A 60 -3.43 14.48 -1.12
C SER A 60 -4.14 15.68 -0.50
N LEU A 61 -3.93 15.90 0.79
CA LEU A 61 -4.53 17.05 1.46
C LEU A 61 -3.62 18.27 1.25
N SER A 62 -3.73 18.90 0.09
CA SER A 62 -3.25 20.27 -0.05
C SER A 62 -4.26 21.18 0.65
N ILE A 63 -3.99 21.56 1.91
CA ILE A 63 -4.63 22.73 2.50
C ILE A 63 -4.30 23.91 1.58
N VAL A 64 -5.25 24.27 0.72
CA VAL A 64 -5.21 25.57 0.04
C VAL A 64 -5.16 26.60 1.16
N GLY A 65 -4.09 27.41 1.14
CA GLY A 65 -3.72 28.38 2.19
C GLY A 65 -4.90 29.20 2.73
N ARG A 66 -4.89 29.56 4.01
CA ARG A 66 -4.10 30.68 4.54
C ARG A 66 -4.37 31.98 3.78
#